data_AF-A0A4P6PEJ7-F1
#
_entry.id   AF-A0A4P6PEJ7-F1
#
_cell.length_a   1.000
_cell.length_b   1.000
_cell.length_c   1.000
_cell.angle_alpha   90.00
_cell.angle_beta   90.00
_cell.angle_gamma   90.00
#
_symmetry.space_group_name_H-M   'P 1'
#
loop_
_entity.id
_entity.type
_entity.pdbx_description
1 polymer ?
#
loop_
_entity_poly.entity_id
_entity_poly.type
_entity_poly.pdbx_seq_one_letter_code
_entity_poly.pdbx_strand_id
1 'polypeptide(L)'
;MKKWIFAVLLCGVQFVDAEEILTYPADDGIGMNSSSFVLWADGYTDYVCGTNLAPTWKTPEKALGAAVGDSYDIVGLGSGGEITLTFSQGIADGDGADFAVFENGISSTFLELAYVEVSSDGIHFVRFPNYSLTLEKVDSYGDVDPTLIYGLASRYKQGVGTPFDLSELIATSNTIASGIHEFSTEFVADFTNNIGFLDFEHVSYVRLIDIVGDGNCFDSEGYAIFDPYPTFGSAGFDLDAVGVINRSAVSGELQTITFEPIPHQQLDFRTLELSAEADSGLPVSFSVSGPAALTNSTLYFSGTGTVEVVASQGGNAVYAPASPVLRSFRIAERVQHIFVEPIPDSAAVPGYFTVRTYSSSGLPVYLYVDSGEGYVGELDHVYTLPSSAGTVTLRASQPGDVYTAPADDVLVQFRVLDTAEDLVGFSEWATTGDYPVLEYSRSKDRFGRDALKLSYGQSSVVQGTSRLLVSENLQTWTNAVPEITAQTVTNGMVEMELLVPATGSNRFFQVEFEAN
;
A
#
# COMPACT_ATOMS: atom_id res chain seq x y z
N MET A 1 -51.63 -15.07 -22.13
CA MET A 1 -52.25 -15.24 -23.47
C MET A 1 -51.15 -15.59 -24.46
N LYS A 2 -51.10 -16.84 -24.94
CA LYS A 2 -50.05 -17.34 -25.85
C LYS A 2 -50.50 -17.17 -27.31
N LYS A 3 -49.61 -16.71 -28.19
CA LYS A 3 -49.72 -16.81 -29.65
C LYS A 3 -48.55 -17.68 -30.14
N TRP A 4 -48.88 -18.72 -30.90
CA TRP A 4 -47.91 -19.60 -31.54
C TRP A 4 -47.88 -19.31 -33.04
N ILE A 5 -46.68 -19.24 -33.63
CA ILE A 5 -46.44 -19.25 -35.06
C ILE A 5 -45.50 -20.43 -35.33
N PHE A 6 -45.89 -21.35 -36.21
CA PHE A 6 -45.06 -22.47 -36.66
C PHE A 6 -44.50 -22.17 -38.05
N ALA A 7 -43.22 -22.49 -38.24
CA ALA A 7 -42.64 -22.86 -39.52
C ALA A 7 -41.83 -24.14 -39.32
N VAL A 8 -42.02 -25.12 -40.20
CA VAL A 8 -41.35 -26.44 -40.17
C VAL A 8 -40.48 -26.55 -41.41
N LEU A 9 -39.19 -26.93 -41.26
CA LEU A 9 -38.62 -28.03 -42.04
C LEU A 9 -37.25 -28.55 -41.54
N LEU A 10 -37.23 -29.85 -41.22
CA LEU A 10 -36.23 -30.89 -41.55
C LEU A 10 -34.76 -30.77 -41.08
N CYS A 11 -34.51 -30.97 -39.78
CA CYS A 11 -33.79 -32.16 -39.25
C CYS A 11 -33.88 -32.12 -37.72
N GLY A 12 -33.75 -33.27 -37.05
CA GLY A 12 -34.19 -33.49 -35.67
C GLY A 12 -33.79 -32.43 -34.65
N VAL A 13 -34.79 -31.85 -33.98
CA VAL A 13 -34.63 -31.02 -32.79
C VAL A 13 -34.89 -31.91 -31.58
N GLN A 14 -33.86 -32.13 -30.75
CA GLN A 14 -34.03 -32.53 -29.37
C GLN A 14 -34.62 -31.33 -28.62
N PHE A 15 -35.72 -31.54 -27.92
CA PHE A 15 -36.16 -30.60 -26.89
C PHE A 15 -35.19 -30.73 -25.71
N VAL A 16 -34.44 -29.68 -25.41
CA VAL A 16 -33.79 -29.51 -24.11
C VAL A 16 -34.80 -28.75 -23.25
N ASP A 17 -35.09 -29.27 -22.07
CA ASP A 17 -35.93 -28.57 -21.09
C ASP A 17 -35.30 -27.22 -20.74
N ALA A 18 -36.15 -26.21 -20.54
CA ALA A 18 -35.71 -24.93 -20.00
C ALA A 18 -35.35 -25.10 -18.52
N GLU A 19 -34.26 -24.44 -18.10
CA GLU A 19 -33.64 -24.46 -16.76
C GLU A 19 -32.57 -25.55 -16.52
N GLU A 20 -31.51 -25.57 -17.33
CA GLU A 20 -30.17 -25.74 -16.74
C GLU A 20 -29.66 -24.33 -16.42
N ILE A 21 -29.69 -23.93 -15.15
CA ILE A 21 -28.90 -22.79 -14.70
C ILE A 21 -27.45 -23.21 -14.96
N LEU A 22 -26.77 -22.48 -15.85
CA LEU A 22 -25.33 -22.65 -16.07
C LEU A 22 -24.65 -22.49 -14.70
N THR A 23 -24.22 -23.59 -14.11
CA THR A 23 -23.49 -23.59 -12.84
C THR A 23 -22.07 -24.01 -13.12
N TYR A 24 -21.12 -23.19 -12.69
CA TYR A 24 -19.70 -23.45 -12.82
C TYR A 24 -19.26 -24.34 -11.66
N PRO A 25 -18.41 -25.36 -11.89
CA PRO A 25 -18.01 -26.30 -10.85
C PRO A 25 -17.24 -25.58 -9.73
N ALA A 26 -17.66 -25.74 -8.47
CA ALA A 26 -17.12 -24.99 -7.34
C ALA A 26 -15.72 -25.43 -6.84
N ASP A 27 -15.06 -26.40 -7.47
CA ASP A 27 -13.89 -27.12 -6.90
C ASP A 27 -12.61 -27.02 -7.75
N ASP A 28 -12.48 -26.00 -8.59
CA ASP A 28 -11.30 -25.71 -9.43
C ASP A 28 -10.29 -24.73 -8.80
N GLY A 29 -10.53 -24.28 -7.57
CA GLY A 29 -9.65 -23.37 -6.85
C GLY A 29 -8.27 -23.97 -6.53
N ILE A 30 -7.25 -23.12 -6.47
CA ILE A 30 -5.86 -23.54 -6.20
C ILE A 30 -5.45 -23.07 -4.81
N GLY A 31 -5.15 -24.01 -3.90
CA GLY A 31 -4.74 -23.68 -2.54
C GLY A 31 -3.40 -22.93 -2.50
N MET A 32 -3.27 -21.93 -1.62
CA MET A 32 -2.11 -21.02 -1.52
C MET A 32 -0.75 -21.72 -1.35
N ASN A 33 -0.75 -22.90 -0.73
CA ASN A 33 0.46 -23.72 -0.52
C ASN A 33 0.74 -24.71 -1.65
N SER A 34 0.04 -24.58 -2.80
CA SER A 34 0.26 -25.45 -3.95
C SER A 34 1.70 -25.30 -4.45
N SER A 35 2.34 -26.43 -4.74
CA SER A 35 3.68 -26.44 -5.36
C SER A 35 3.66 -26.00 -6.83
N SER A 36 2.50 -25.71 -7.40
CA SER A 36 2.36 -25.16 -8.75
C SER A 36 2.80 -23.71 -8.83
N PHE A 37 2.76 -22.95 -7.73
CA PHE A 37 3.20 -21.56 -7.75
C PHE A 37 4.71 -21.47 -7.85
N VAL A 38 5.18 -20.80 -8.90
CA VAL A 38 6.59 -20.59 -9.19
C VAL A 38 7.07 -19.20 -8.79
N LEU A 39 6.17 -18.23 -8.77
CA LEU A 39 6.41 -16.82 -8.46
C LEU A 39 5.15 -16.18 -7.86
N TRP A 40 5.32 -14.96 -7.36
CA TRP A 40 4.26 -14.11 -6.83
C TRP A 40 4.47 -12.69 -7.33
N ALA A 41 3.45 -11.84 -7.24
CA ALA A 41 3.58 -10.41 -7.51
C ALA A 41 4.76 -9.83 -6.70
N ASP A 42 5.61 -9.06 -7.38
CA ASP A 42 6.85 -8.49 -6.81
C ASP A 42 6.87 -6.96 -6.78
N GLY A 43 5.80 -6.34 -7.26
CA GLY A 43 5.54 -4.91 -7.14
C GLY A 43 4.09 -4.57 -7.48
N TYR A 44 3.77 -3.29 -7.42
CA TYR A 44 2.47 -2.77 -7.81
C TYR A 44 2.61 -1.36 -8.40
N THR A 45 1.57 -0.96 -9.11
CA THR A 45 1.36 0.35 -9.73
C THR A 45 -0.13 0.71 -9.64
N ASP A 46 -0.45 2.00 -9.81
CA ASP A 46 -1.81 2.50 -10.00
C ASP A 46 -2.81 2.03 -8.92
N TYR A 47 -2.37 2.02 -7.65
CA TYR A 47 -3.27 1.75 -6.53
C TYR A 47 -4.16 2.97 -6.28
N VAL A 48 -5.45 2.84 -6.61
CA VAL A 48 -6.47 3.87 -6.42
C VAL A 48 -7.53 3.34 -5.46
N CYS A 49 -7.53 3.90 -4.25
CA CYS A 49 -8.54 3.54 -3.24
C CYS A 49 -9.94 4.00 -3.66
N GLY A 50 -10.90 3.08 -3.61
CA GLY A 50 -12.32 3.36 -3.67
C GLY A 50 -12.86 4.02 -2.40
N THR A 51 -14.18 4.17 -2.35
CA THR A 51 -14.86 4.74 -1.17
C THR A 51 -15.04 3.69 -0.05
N ASN A 52 -15.42 4.14 1.15
CA ASN A 52 -15.67 3.28 2.33
C ASN A 52 -14.47 2.46 2.86
N LEU A 53 -13.28 2.67 2.30
CA LEU A 53 -12.04 2.03 2.68
C LEU A 53 -11.34 2.77 3.83
N ALA A 54 -11.20 2.10 4.97
CA ALA A 54 -10.50 2.62 6.13
C ALA A 54 -8.97 2.59 5.92
N PRO A 55 -8.21 3.56 6.47
CA PRO A 55 -6.77 3.68 6.23
C PRO A 55 -5.91 2.47 6.58
N THR A 56 -6.30 1.67 7.58
CA THR A 56 -5.63 0.41 7.95
C THR A 56 -5.51 -0.58 6.78
N TRP A 57 -6.40 -0.50 5.80
CA TRP A 57 -6.47 -1.43 4.67
C TRP A 57 -5.77 -0.90 3.41
N LYS A 58 -5.12 0.27 3.49
CA LYS A 58 -4.51 0.98 2.35
C LYS A 58 -3.00 0.72 2.21
N THR A 59 -2.56 -0.50 2.51
CA THR A 59 -1.15 -0.90 2.43
C THR A 59 -0.97 -1.89 1.27
N PRO A 60 -0.73 -1.41 0.04
CA PRO A 60 -0.63 -2.27 -1.15
C PRO A 60 0.53 -3.27 -1.10
N GLU A 61 1.56 -3.02 -0.31
CA GLU A 61 2.68 -3.95 -0.12
C GLU A 61 2.25 -5.30 0.46
N LYS A 62 1.08 -5.37 1.12
CA LYS A 62 0.52 -6.62 1.62
C LYS A 62 0.10 -7.59 0.53
N ALA A 63 -0.18 -7.10 -0.68
CA ALA A 63 -0.50 -7.94 -1.84
C ALA A 63 0.74 -8.57 -2.52
N LEU A 64 1.94 -8.26 -2.03
CA LEU A 64 3.20 -8.72 -2.63
C LEU A 64 3.71 -9.97 -1.93
N GLY A 65 4.30 -10.87 -2.71
CA GLY A 65 4.79 -12.14 -2.20
C GLY A 65 3.67 -13.18 -2.03
N ALA A 66 3.97 -14.20 -1.22
CA ALA A 66 3.08 -15.35 -1.06
C ALA A 66 1.83 -15.01 -0.26
N ALA A 67 0.67 -15.50 -0.73
CA ALA A 67 -0.59 -15.41 0.00
C ALA A 67 -0.43 -15.93 1.43
N VAL A 68 -0.91 -15.14 2.39
CA VAL A 68 -0.79 -15.43 3.82
C VAL A 68 -2.01 -16.20 4.30
N GLY A 69 -3.18 -15.92 3.73
CA GLY A 69 -4.44 -16.48 4.18
C GLY A 69 -4.82 -15.99 5.58
N ASP A 70 -4.52 -14.72 5.90
CA ASP A 70 -4.95 -14.04 7.12
C ASP A 70 -5.92 -12.90 6.78
N SER A 71 -6.93 -12.69 7.62
CA SER A 71 -7.99 -11.71 7.35
C SER A 71 -7.60 -10.26 7.61
N TYR A 72 -6.38 -10.05 8.08
CA TYR A 72 -5.82 -8.72 8.36
C TYR A 72 -4.63 -8.38 7.47
N ASP A 73 -4.08 -9.36 6.74
CA ASP A 73 -2.93 -9.18 5.86
C ASP A 73 -3.36 -9.09 4.39
N ILE A 74 -4.20 -8.09 4.13
CA ILE A 74 -4.72 -7.79 2.79
C ILE A 74 -4.56 -6.30 2.47
N VAL A 75 -4.63 -5.98 1.18
CA VAL A 75 -4.95 -4.64 0.70
C VAL A 75 -6.42 -4.61 0.29
N GLY A 76 -7.19 -3.70 0.90
CA GLY A 76 -8.58 -3.47 0.48
C GLY A 76 -8.59 -2.51 -0.71
N LEU A 77 -9.45 -2.77 -1.70
CA LEU A 77 -9.61 -1.86 -2.82
C LEU A 77 -10.57 -0.70 -2.49
N GLY A 78 -11.53 -0.89 -1.60
CA GLY A 78 -12.61 0.09 -1.42
C GLY A 78 -13.65 -0.05 -2.52
N SER A 79 -14.87 0.44 -2.27
CA SER A 79 -15.93 0.43 -3.29
C SER A 79 -15.52 1.25 -4.52
N GLY A 80 -15.29 0.55 -5.64
CA GLY A 80 -14.86 1.07 -6.94
C GLY A 80 -13.38 1.38 -7.06
N GLY A 81 -12.53 0.84 -6.17
CA GLY A 81 -11.08 0.98 -6.25
C GLY A 81 -10.40 -0.01 -7.20
N GLU A 82 -9.10 0.18 -7.40
CA GLU A 82 -8.28 -0.69 -8.26
C GLU A 82 -6.81 -0.75 -7.80
N ILE A 83 -6.13 -1.82 -8.20
CA ILE A 83 -4.68 -1.97 -8.07
C ILE A 83 -4.14 -2.74 -9.28
N THR A 84 -2.93 -2.40 -9.72
CA THR A 84 -2.21 -3.19 -10.72
C THR A 84 -0.98 -3.82 -10.09
N LEU A 85 -0.91 -5.14 -10.04
CA LEU A 85 0.26 -5.89 -9.59
C LEU A 85 1.24 -6.12 -10.74
N THR A 86 2.54 -6.10 -10.44
CA THR A 86 3.62 -6.28 -11.41
C THR A 86 4.37 -7.60 -11.20
N PHE A 87 4.85 -8.19 -12.30
CA PHE A 87 5.55 -9.47 -12.32
C PHE A 87 6.85 -9.36 -13.12
N SER A 88 7.98 -9.19 -12.43
CA SER A 88 9.31 -8.99 -13.06
C SER A 88 9.73 -10.08 -14.01
N GLN A 89 9.32 -11.31 -13.71
CA GLN A 89 9.69 -12.49 -14.48
C GLN A 89 8.63 -12.88 -15.51
N GLY A 90 7.54 -12.12 -15.60
CA GLY A 90 6.42 -12.34 -16.51
C GLY A 90 5.60 -13.60 -16.24
N ILE A 91 4.34 -13.53 -16.61
CA ILE A 91 3.40 -14.66 -16.69
C ILE A 91 3.34 -15.08 -18.17
N ALA A 92 3.35 -16.38 -18.43
CA ALA A 92 3.23 -16.92 -19.78
C ALA A 92 2.08 -17.92 -19.87
N ASP A 93 1.46 -17.98 -21.04
CA ASP A 93 0.44 -18.96 -21.40
C ASP A 93 1.05 -20.36 -21.42
N GLY A 94 0.49 -21.26 -20.61
CA GLY A 94 0.94 -22.63 -20.46
C GLY A 94 -0.21 -23.63 -20.43
N ASP A 95 0.06 -24.83 -19.93
CA ASP A 95 -0.99 -25.83 -19.78
C ASP A 95 -1.88 -25.48 -18.57
N GLY A 96 -3.13 -25.09 -18.83
CA GLY A 96 -4.13 -24.75 -17.81
C GLY A 96 -3.89 -23.36 -17.20
N ALA A 97 -4.35 -23.16 -15.97
CA ALA A 97 -4.24 -21.86 -15.31
C ALA A 97 -2.78 -21.36 -15.20
N ASP A 98 -2.57 -20.09 -15.52
CA ASP A 98 -1.25 -19.46 -15.54
C ASP A 98 -0.98 -18.62 -14.30
N PHE A 99 -2.03 -18.15 -13.63
CA PHE A 99 -1.95 -17.50 -12.34
C PHE A 99 -3.24 -17.72 -11.55
N ALA A 100 -3.21 -17.38 -10.26
CA ALA A 100 -4.40 -17.37 -9.41
C ALA A 100 -4.44 -16.11 -8.54
N VAL A 101 -5.64 -15.56 -8.36
CA VAL A 101 -5.90 -14.39 -7.51
C VAL A 101 -6.45 -14.84 -6.17
N PHE A 102 -5.83 -14.40 -5.07
CA PHE A 102 -6.22 -14.73 -3.71
C PHE A 102 -6.96 -13.57 -3.07
N GLU A 103 -8.19 -13.85 -2.64
CA GLU A 103 -9.04 -12.95 -1.89
C GLU A 103 -9.24 -13.49 -0.46
N ASN A 104 -9.63 -12.62 0.45
CA ASN A 104 -9.88 -12.95 1.85
C ASN A 104 -11.35 -13.25 2.16
N GLY A 105 -11.96 -14.14 1.37
CA GLY A 105 -13.34 -14.54 1.58
C GLY A 105 -13.51 -15.15 2.97
N ILE A 106 -14.19 -14.43 3.87
CA ILE A 106 -14.36 -14.83 5.28
C ILE A 106 -15.27 -16.07 5.41
N SER A 107 -16.06 -16.36 4.37
CA SER A 107 -16.85 -17.58 4.21
C SER A 107 -16.76 -18.09 2.76
N SER A 108 -17.39 -19.23 2.46
CA SER A 108 -17.47 -19.76 1.09
C SER A 108 -18.53 -19.06 0.22
N THR A 109 -19.26 -18.10 0.79
CA THR A 109 -20.41 -17.44 0.16
C THR A 109 -20.37 -15.92 0.31
N PHE A 110 -19.56 -15.38 1.21
CA PHE A 110 -19.26 -13.95 1.24
C PHE A 110 -18.12 -13.70 0.27
N LEU A 111 -18.48 -13.30 -0.95
CA LEU A 111 -17.56 -13.09 -2.06
C LEU A 111 -17.59 -11.61 -2.43
N GLU A 112 -16.51 -10.89 -2.16
CA GLU A 112 -16.30 -9.54 -2.72
C GLU A 112 -15.56 -9.72 -4.04
N LEU A 113 -16.18 -9.33 -5.15
CA LEU A 113 -15.75 -9.67 -6.51
C LEU A 113 -14.88 -8.56 -7.11
N ALA A 114 -13.99 -8.94 -8.01
CA ALA A 114 -13.25 -7.97 -8.84
C ALA A 114 -13.10 -8.44 -10.28
N TYR A 115 -13.05 -7.49 -11.21
CA TYR A 115 -12.59 -7.76 -12.56
C TYR A 115 -11.11 -8.08 -12.55
N VAL A 116 -10.70 -8.99 -13.43
CA VAL A 116 -9.30 -9.34 -13.66
C VAL A 116 -8.90 -8.98 -15.08
N GLU A 117 -7.85 -8.20 -15.20
CA GLU A 117 -7.30 -7.77 -16.48
C GLU A 117 -5.79 -7.97 -16.52
N VAL A 118 -5.25 -8.24 -17.70
CA VAL A 118 -3.81 -8.45 -17.90
C VAL A 118 -3.23 -7.51 -18.94
N SER A 119 -1.96 -7.16 -18.78
CA SER A 119 -1.21 -6.36 -19.75
C SER A 119 0.25 -6.77 -19.82
N SER A 120 0.87 -6.56 -20.99
CA SER A 120 2.32 -6.67 -21.17
C SER A 120 3.04 -5.33 -21.08
N ASP A 121 2.34 -4.21 -21.32
CA ASP A 121 2.94 -2.87 -21.41
C ASP A 121 2.46 -1.89 -20.32
N GLY A 122 1.49 -2.29 -19.50
CA GLY A 122 0.92 -1.47 -18.42
C GLY A 122 0.01 -0.36 -18.92
N ILE A 123 -0.36 -0.36 -20.21
CA ILE A 123 -1.21 0.66 -20.84
C ILE A 123 -2.45 0.01 -21.44
N HIS A 124 -2.26 -1.06 -22.23
CA HIS A 124 -3.35 -1.78 -22.88
C HIS A 124 -3.70 -3.01 -22.05
N PHE A 125 -4.83 -2.96 -21.36
CA PHE A 125 -5.32 -4.04 -20.51
C PHE A 125 -6.40 -4.84 -21.23
N VAL A 126 -6.37 -6.16 -21.05
CA VAL A 126 -7.35 -7.10 -21.59
C VAL A 126 -8.07 -7.77 -20.43
N ARG A 127 -9.38 -7.56 -20.33
CA ARG A 127 -10.24 -8.19 -19.32
C ARG A 127 -10.57 -9.64 -19.69
N PHE A 128 -10.53 -10.52 -18.68
CA PHE A 128 -11.02 -11.89 -18.83
C PHE A 128 -12.54 -11.93 -19.06
N PRO A 129 -13.04 -12.84 -19.92
CA PRO A 129 -14.47 -13.08 -20.02
C PRO A 129 -15.01 -13.51 -18.65
N ASN A 130 -16.11 -12.90 -18.23
CA ASN A 130 -16.67 -13.06 -16.90
C ASN A 130 -18.20 -13.03 -16.96
N TYR A 131 -18.82 -13.75 -16.01
CA TYR A 131 -20.25 -13.97 -15.93
C TYR A 131 -20.70 -13.99 -14.47
N SER A 132 -21.83 -13.33 -14.19
CA SER A 132 -22.52 -13.42 -12.91
C SER A 132 -23.98 -13.74 -13.11
N LEU A 133 -24.43 -14.85 -12.52
CA LEU A 133 -25.84 -15.27 -12.54
C LEU A 133 -26.56 -14.95 -11.22
N THR A 134 -25.94 -14.14 -10.37
CA THR A 134 -26.58 -13.57 -9.19
C THR A 134 -27.64 -12.56 -9.64
N LEU A 135 -28.92 -12.94 -9.60
CA LEU A 135 -29.99 -12.16 -10.22
C LEU A 135 -30.50 -10.99 -9.36
N GLU A 136 -30.21 -11.00 -8.06
CA GLU A 136 -30.77 -10.08 -7.09
C GLU A 136 -29.67 -9.39 -6.30
N LYS A 137 -29.99 -8.22 -5.75
CA LYS A 137 -29.08 -7.48 -4.88
C LYS A 137 -28.70 -8.30 -3.64
N VAL A 138 -27.44 -8.18 -3.24
CA VAL A 138 -26.89 -8.85 -2.06
C VAL A 138 -26.63 -7.79 -1.00
N ASP A 139 -27.23 -7.95 0.18
CA ASP A 139 -27.03 -7.04 1.30
C ASP A 139 -25.55 -7.07 1.77
N SER A 140 -25.13 -6.10 2.60
CA SER A 140 -23.74 -5.89 3.08
C SER A 140 -22.97 -7.12 3.61
N TYR A 141 -23.66 -8.18 4.03
CA TYR A 141 -23.08 -9.44 4.50
C TYR A 141 -23.85 -10.65 3.94
N GLY A 142 -24.46 -10.46 2.77
CA GLY A 142 -25.25 -11.47 2.09
C GLY A 142 -24.39 -12.54 1.43
N ASP A 143 -25.04 -13.67 1.14
CA ASP A 143 -24.41 -14.80 0.48
C ASP A 143 -24.55 -14.69 -1.05
N VAL A 144 -23.43 -14.88 -1.74
CA VAL A 144 -23.31 -15.14 -3.18
C VAL A 144 -23.03 -16.63 -3.37
N ASP A 145 -23.74 -17.28 -4.30
CA ASP A 145 -23.46 -18.68 -4.65
C ASP A 145 -22.24 -18.72 -5.59
N PRO A 146 -21.10 -19.31 -5.18
CA PRO A 146 -19.88 -19.35 -6.00
C PRO A 146 -20.05 -20.15 -7.30
N THR A 147 -21.08 -21.00 -7.42
CA THR A 147 -21.36 -21.72 -8.67
C THR A 147 -21.97 -20.82 -9.75
N LEU A 148 -22.40 -19.61 -9.40
CA LEU A 148 -22.99 -18.63 -10.31
C LEU A 148 -21.98 -17.59 -10.84
N ILE A 149 -20.72 -17.72 -10.43
CA ILE A 149 -19.65 -16.77 -10.71
C ILE A 149 -18.56 -17.44 -11.55
N TYR A 150 -18.13 -16.77 -12.62
CA TYR A 150 -17.01 -17.20 -13.48
C TYR A 150 -16.19 -16.01 -13.96
N GLY A 151 -14.86 -16.19 -14.06
CA GLY A 151 -13.95 -15.20 -14.64
C GLY A 151 -13.79 -13.91 -13.83
N LEU A 152 -14.28 -13.89 -12.59
CA LEU A 152 -14.11 -12.82 -11.62
C LEU A 152 -13.17 -13.28 -10.51
N ALA A 153 -12.40 -12.38 -9.94
CA ALA A 153 -11.67 -12.66 -8.71
C ALA A 153 -12.65 -12.80 -7.54
N SER A 154 -12.26 -13.62 -6.56
CA SER A 154 -13.11 -14.18 -5.50
C SER A 154 -14.17 -15.16 -5.98
N ARG A 155 -14.15 -16.32 -5.33
CA ARG A 155 -15.05 -17.47 -5.55
C ARG A 155 -14.88 -18.51 -4.45
N TYR A 156 -13.74 -18.47 -3.77
CA TYR A 156 -13.39 -19.41 -2.72
C TYR A 156 -13.11 -18.67 -1.42
N LYS A 157 -13.21 -19.42 -0.32
CA LYS A 157 -12.80 -18.96 0.99
C LYS A 157 -11.29 -18.69 1.02
N GLN A 158 -10.88 -17.76 1.87
CA GLN A 158 -9.49 -17.46 2.23
C GLN A 158 -8.54 -18.68 2.14
N GLY A 159 -7.40 -18.46 1.50
CA GLY A 159 -6.33 -19.44 1.30
C GLY A 159 -6.50 -20.32 0.05
N VAL A 160 -7.54 -20.08 -0.76
CA VAL A 160 -7.76 -20.71 -2.05
C VAL A 160 -7.92 -19.61 -3.11
N GLY A 161 -7.08 -19.64 -4.13
CA GLY A 161 -7.07 -18.64 -5.20
C GLY A 161 -7.95 -19.05 -6.37
N THR A 162 -8.56 -18.06 -7.02
CA THR A 162 -9.30 -18.24 -8.27
C THR A 162 -8.32 -18.32 -9.45
N PRO A 163 -8.30 -19.44 -10.19
CA PRO A 163 -7.38 -19.62 -11.32
C PRO A 163 -7.81 -18.80 -12.55
N PHE A 164 -6.81 -18.35 -13.32
CA PHE A 164 -6.99 -17.68 -14.61
C PHE A 164 -6.02 -18.27 -15.65
N ASP A 165 -6.56 -18.61 -16.82
CA ASP A 165 -5.86 -19.26 -17.93
C ASP A 165 -5.84 -18.31 -19.14
N LEU A 166 -4.65 -17.83 -19.53
CA LEU A 166 -4.48 -16.86 -20.61
C LEU A 166 -5.02 -17.37 -21.94
N SER A 167 -5.04 -18.69 -22.17
CA SER A 167 -5.61 -19.28 -23.38
C SER A 167 -7.11 -19.01 -23.52
N GLU A 168 -7.81 -18.65 -22.43
CA GLU A 168 -9.21 -18.18 -22.48
C GLU A 168 -9.35 -16.87 -23.26
N LEU A 169 -8.35 -15.99 -23.23
CA LEU A 169 -8.35 -14.76 -24.02
C LEU A 169 -8.18 -15.08 -25.52
N ILE A 170 -7.38 -16.10 -25.85
CA ILE A 170 -7.27 -16.60 -27.23
C ILE A 170 -8.62 -17.19 -27.69
N ALA A 171 -9.26 -18.01 -26.85
CA ALA A 171 -10.58 -18.57 -27.13
C ALA A 171 -11.65 -17.47 -27.30
N THR A 172 -11.60 -16.42 -26.48
CA THR A 172 -12.48 -15.24 -26.56
C THR A 172 -12.27 -14.50 -27.89
N SER A 173 -11.01 -14.26 -28.28
CA SER A 173 -10.68 -13.65 -29.56
C SER A 173 -11.24 -14.45 -30.75
N ASN A 174 -11.14 -15.78 -30.71
CA ASN A 174 -11.69 -16.65 -31.75
C ASN A 174 -13.23 -16.62 -31.79
N THR A 175 -13.86 -16.59 -30.62
CA THR A 175 -15.32 -16.49 -30.46
C THR A 175 -15.84 -15.17 -31.03
N ILE A 176 -15.20 -14.04 -30.69
CA ILE A 176 -15.53 -12.73 -31.26
C ILE A 176 -15.32 -12.72 -32.78
N ALA A 177 -14.19 -13.24 -33.27
CA ALA A 177 -13.90 -13.29 -34.70
C ALA A 177 -14.88 -14.16 -35.51
N SER A 178 -15.52 -15.15 -34.89
CA SER A 178 -16.55 -15.97 -35.52
C SER A 178 -17.85 -15.19 -35.81
N GLY A 179 -18.08 -14.09 -35.09
CA GLY A 179 -19.32 -13.30 -35.16
C GLY A 179 -20.55 -13.97 -34.53
N ILE A 180 -20.37 -15.08 -33.81
CA ILE A 180 -21.44 -15.81 -33.11
C ILE A 180 -21.07 -15.84 -31.62
N HIS A 181 -21.55 -14.85 -30.87
CA HIS A 181 -21.33 -14.70 -29.43
C HIS A 181 -22.42 -13.84 -28.79
N GLU A 182 -22.55 -13.92 -27.46
CA GLU A 182 -23.51 -13.13 -26.67
C GLU A 182 -22.87 -11.94 -25.96
N PHE A 183 -21.55 -11.75 -26.10
CA PHE A 183 -20.83 -10.62 -25.53
C PHE A 183 -21.44 -9.26 -25.90
N SER A 184 -21.44 -8.35 -24.91
CA SER A 184 -21.89 -6.97 -25.07
C SER A 184 -21.04 -6.21 -26.08
N THR A 185 -21.61 -5.13 -26.64
CA THR A 185 -20.88 -4.29 -27.60
C THR A 185 -19.68 -3.60 -26.92
N GLU A 186 -19.86 -3.23 -25.66
CA GLU A 186 -18.86 -2.59 -24.80
C GLU A 186 -17.68 -3.53 -24.56
N PHE A 187 -17.93 -4.77 -24.13
CA PHE A 187 -16.87 -5.77 -23.92
C PHE A 187 -16.11 -6.08 -25.22
N VAL A 188 -16.81 -6.31 -26.33
CA VAL A 188 -16.18 -6.60 -27.62
C VAL A 188 -15.30 -5.45 -28.10
N ALA A 189 -15.77 -4.21 -27.94
CA ALA A 189 -15.02 -3.03 -28.33
C ALA A 189 -13.73 -2.88 -27.51
N ASP A 190 -13.83 -2.98 -26.19
CA ASP A 190 -12.67 -2.89 -25.30
C ASP A 190 -11.66 -4.02 -25.57
N PHE A 191 -12.14 -5.27 -25.59
CA PHE A 191 -11.31 -6.45 -25.85
C PHE A 191 -10.55 -6.34 -27.18
N THR A 192 -11.24 -6.00 -28.27
CA THR A 192 -10.64 -5.91 -29.61
C THR A 192 -9.63 -4.78 -29.73
N ASN A 193 -9.81 -3.68 -29.00
CA ASN A 193 -8.87 -2.56 -29.00
C ASN A 193 -7.54 -2.90 -28.30
N ASN A 194 -7.56 -3.82 -27.34
CA ASN A 194 -6.42 -4.09 -26.47
C ASN A 194 -5.70 -5.43 -26.76
N ILE A 195 -6.41 -6.47 -27.21
CA ILE A 195 -5.85 -7.83 -27.35
C ILE A 195 -4.62 -7.91 -28.28
N GLY A 196 -4.51 -7.03 -29.27
CA GLY A 196 -3.39 -6.99 -30.20
C GLY A 196 -2.05 -6.53 -29.57
N PHE A 197 -2.08 -6.01 -28.35
CA PHE A 197 -0.90 -5.53 -27.61
C PHE A 197 -0.42 -6.53 -26.55
N LEU A 198 -1.19 -7.59 -26.28
CA LEU A 198 -0.86 -8.59 -25.26
C LEU A 198 0.17 -9.59 -25.82
N ASP A 199 1.29 -9.75 -25.12
CA ASP A 199 2.26 -10.81 -25.35
C ASP A 199 1.97 -11.96 -24.39
N PHE A 200 1.41 -13.05 -24.92
CA PHE A 200 1.05 -14.25 -24.16
C PHE A 200 2.26 -14.97 -23.55
N GLU A 201 3.48 -14.71 -24.03
CA GLU A 201 4.69 -15.26 -23.41
C GLU A 201 5.25 -14.34 -22.32
N HIS A 202 4.72 -13.11 -22.18
CA HIS A 202 5.26 -12.09 -21.29
C HIS A 202 4.21 -11.06 -20.82
N VAL A 203 3.25 -11.53 -20.03
CA VAL A 203 2.34 -10.66 -19.28
C VAL A 203 3.06 -10.14 -18.03
N SER A 204 3.12 -8.82 -17.86
CA SER A 204 3.88 -8.18 -16.78
C SER A 204 2.97 -7.53 -15.72
N TYR A 205 1.69 -7.40 -16.00
CA TYR A 205 0.73 -6.69 -15.17
C TYR A 205 -0.57 -7.47 -15.03
N VAL A 206 -1.08 -7.55 -13.80
CA VAL A 206 -2.45 -8.00 -13.50
C VAL A 206 -3.15 -6.86 -12.78
N ARG A 207 -4.21 -6.30 -13.38
CA ARG A 207 -5.05 -5.27 -12.78
C ARG A 207 -6.31 -5.90 -12.20
N LEU A 208 -6.61 -5.52 -10.96
CA LEU A 208 -7.79 -5.91 -10.22
C LEU A 208 -8.62 -4.65 -9.96
N ILE A 209 -9.89 -4.71 -10.35
CA ILE A 209 -10.83 -3.59 -10.23
C ILE A 209 -12.03 -4.07 -9.42
N ASP A 210 -12.28 -3.42 -8.30
CA ASP A 210 -13.42 -3.72 -7.43
C ASP A 210 -14.75 -3.66 -8.21
N ILE A 211 -15.60 -4.64 -7.95
CA ILE A 211 -17.00 -4.59 -8.34
C ILE A 211 -17.79 -4.05 -7.16
N VAL A 212 -18.44 -2.90 -7.34
CA VAL A 212 -19.14 -2.20 -6.25
C VAL A 212 -20.33 -3.02 -5.69
N GLY A 213 -20.92 -3.91 -6.49
CA GLY A 213 -22.04 -4.75 -6.06
C GLY A 213 -23.44 -4.12 -6.13
N ASP A 214 -23.54 -2.86 -6.51
CA ASP A 214 -24.81 -2.12 -6.54
C ASP A 214 -25.66 -2.35 -7.81
N GLY A 215 -25.13 -3.13 -8.75
CA GLY A 215 -25.70 -3.43 -10.06
C GLY A 215 -25.30 -2.48 -11.20
N ASN A 216 -24.34 -1.58 -10.97
CA ASN A 216 -23.83 -0.68 -12.02
C ASN A 216 -22.54 -1.20 -12.70
N CYS A 217 -21.97 -2.29 -12.20
CA CYS A 217 -20.93 -3.06 -12.88
C CYS A 217 -21.60 -4.13 -13.75
N PHE A 218 -21.05 -4.39 -14.94
CA PHE A 218 -21.64 -5.31 -15.92
C PHE A 218 -20.68 -6.43 -16.30
N ASP A 219 -21.20 -7.63 -16.48
CA ASP A 219 -20.43 -8.78 -16.96
C ASP A 219 -20.15 -8.70 -18.47
N SER A 220 -19.53 -9.74 -19.04
CA SER A 220 -19.12 -9.72 -20.44
C SER A 220 -20.29 -9.70 -21.43
N GLU A 221 -21.49 -10.09 -21.01
CA GLU A 221 -22.73 -10.06 -21.81
C GLU A 221 -23.57 -8.79 -21.52
N GLY A 222 -23.14 -7.98 -20.56
CA GLY A 222 -23.79 -6.73 -20.20
C GLY A 222 -24.86 -6.88 -19.10
N TYR A 223 -24.87 -7.99 -18.38
CA TYR A 223 -25.74 -8.18 -17.21
C TYR A 223 -25.14 -7.56 -15.96
N ALA A 224 -25.99 -7.03 -15.08
CA ALA A 224 -25.56 -6.40 -13.84
C ALA A 224 -24.92 -7.44 -12.90
N ILE A 225 -23.79 -7.09 -12.30
CA ILE A 225 -23.12 -7.91 -11.29
C ILE A 225 -23.52 -7.41 -9.90
N PHE A 226 -23.91 -8.35 -9.04
CA PHE A 226 -24.22 -8.12 -7.64
C PHE A 226 -23.33 -8.98 -6.75
N ASP A 227 -22.79 -8.36 -5.71
CA ASP A 227 -22.08 -8.96 -4.59
C ASP A 227 -22.37 -8.09 -3.34
N PRO A 228 -21.85 -8.43 -2.14
CA PRO A 228 -22.24 -7.76 -0.90
C PRO A 228 -22.06 -6.23 -0.95
N TYR A 229 -23.17 -5.48 -0.84
CA TYR A 229 -23.13 -4.02 -0.86
C TYR A 229 -24.26 -3.39 0.00
N PRO A 230 -24.00 -2.26 0.70
CA PRO A 230 -22.72 -1.57 0.86
C PRO A 230 -21.85 -2.19 1.95
N THR A 231 -20.55 -2.28 1.72
CA THR A 231 -19.54 -2.72 2.69
C THR A 231 -18.76 -1.52 3.26
N PHE A 232 -18.14 -1.72 4.43
CA PHE A 232 -17.37 -0.69 5.14
C PHE A 232 -16.16 -1.32 5.82
N GLY A 233 -15.09 -0.53 6.02
CA GLY A 233 -13.86 -1.04 6.63
C GLY A 233 -12.87 -1.41 5.53
N SER A 234 -12.71 -2.70 5.24
CA SER A 234 -11.91 -3.17 4.11
C SER A 234 -12.63 -3.00 2.77
N ALA A 235 -13.97 -3.09 2.80
CA ALA A 235 -14.94 -2.70 1.77
C ALA A 235 -14.56 -2.99 0.32
N GLY A 236 -15.29 -3.90 -0.32
CA GLY A 236 -14.99 -4.29 -1.69
C GLY A 236 -13.89 -5.35 -1.69
N PHE A 237 -13.23 -5.55 -2.82
CA PHE A 237 -12.28 -6.65 -2.98
C PHE A 237 -11.09 -6.56 -2.00
N ASP A 238 -10.91 -7.62 -1.20
CA ASP A 238 -9.86 -7.76 -0.18
C ASP A 238 -8.73 -8.67 -0.67
N LEU A 239 -7.75 -8.08 -1.35
CA LEU A 239 -6.66 -8.77 -2.03
C LEU A 239 -5.57 -9.25 -1.05
N ASP A 240 -5.32 -10.55 -1.03
CA ASP A 240 -4.21 -11.20 -0.30
C ASP A 240 -2.96 -11.31 -1.19
N ALA A 241 -3.08 -11.90 -2.39
CA ALA A 241 -1.94 -11.98 -3.32
C ALA A 241 -2.36 -12.39 -4.75
N VAL A 242 -1.40 -12.37 -5.68
CA VAL A 242 -1.51 -13.06 -6.97
C VAL A 242 -0.28 -13.95 -7.18
N GLY A 243 -0.54 -15.25 -7.36
CA GLY A 243 0.47 -16.28 -7.54
C GLY A 243 0.55 -16.76 -8.99
N VAL A 244 1.77 -16.88 -9.53
CA VAL A 244 2.05 -17.31 -10.91
C VAL A 244 2.32 -18.80 -10.95
N ILE A 245 1.71 -19.50 -11.90
CA ILE A 245 1.83 -20.94 -12.16
C ILE A 245 2.76 -21.18 -13.35
N ASN A 246 2.48 -20.49 -14.46
CA ASN A 246 3.29 -20.52 -15.67
C ASN A 246 4.03 -19.19 -15.83
N ARG A 247 5.35 -19.23 -15.66
CA ARG A 247 6.21 -18.05 -15.83
C ARG A 247 6.78 -17.98 -17.24
N SER A 248 7.10 -16.77 -17.69
CA SER A 248 7.85 -16.59 -18.93
C SER A 248 9.17 -17.36 -18.90
N ALA A 249 9.55 -17.92 -20.05
CA ALA A 249 10.87 -18.52 -20.20
C ALA A 249 11.95 -17.45 -20.02
N VAL A 250 12.59 -17.41 -18.85
CA VAL A 250 13.68 -16.47 -18.57
C VAL A 250 14.91 -16.86 -19.42
N SER A 251 15.20 -16.06 -20.46
CA SER A 251 16.48 -16.13 -21.18
C SER A 251 17.45 -15.14 -20.59
N GLY A 252 18.34 -15.60 -19.70
CA GLY A 252 19.38 -14.79 -19.06
C GLY A 252 19.31 -14.79 -17.54
N GLU A 253 20.27 -14.12 -16.90
CA GLU A 253 20.32 -13.88 -15.46
C GLU A 253 19.33 -12.76 -15.08
N LEU A 254 18.60 -12.93 -13.98
CA LEU A 254 17.69 -11.90 -13.48
C LEU A 254 18.47 -10.65 -13.03
N GLN A 255 17.81 -9.50 -13.13
CA GLN A 255 18.32 -8.20 -12.71
C GLN A 255 17.21 -7.33 -12.14
N THR A 256 17.59 -6.35 -11.32
CA THR A 256 16.68 -5.43 -10.64
C THR A 256 17.02 -3.97 -10.95
N ILE A 257 16.03 -3.09 -10.90
CA ILE A 257 16.20 -1.64 -11.01
C ILE A 257 16.08 -1.02 -9.61
N THR A 258 17.09 -0.29 -9.18
CA THR A 258 17.01 0.63 -8.05
C THR A 258 16.60 2.01 -8.58
N PHE A 259 15.40 2.45 -8.24
CA PHE A 259 14.88 3.78 -8.56
C PHE A 259 14.23 4.36 -7.31
N GLU A 260 14.90 5.31 -6.64
CA GLU A 260 14.42 5.84 -5.37
C GLU A 260 13.08 6.58 -5.50
N PRO A 261 12.23 6.58 -4.46
CA PRO A 261 11.05 7.45 -4.40
C PRO A 261 11.39 8.90 -4.73
N ILE A 262 10.55 9.52 -5.56
CA ILE A 262 10.73 10.92 -5.94
C ILE A 262 9.87 11.78 -5.00
N PRO A 263 10.47 12.68 -4.20
CA PRO A 263 9.70 13.60 -3.37
C PRO A 263 8.84 14.53 -4.23
N HIS A 264 7.73 15.02 -3.67
CA HIS A 264 6.92 16.06 -4.32
C HIS A 264 7.78 17.27 -4.70
N GLN A 265 7.47 17.88 -5.86
CA GLN A 265 8.30 18.92 -6.46
C GLN A 265 7.54 20.26 -6.51
N GLN A 266 8.29 21.35 -6.34
CA GLN A 266 7.77 22.69 -6.59
C GLN A 266 7.90 23.03 -8.08
N LEU A 267 6.84 23.58 -8.67
CA LEU A 267 6.81 24.00 -10.08
C LEU A 267 7.97 24.96 -10.43
N ASP A 268 8.39 25.79 -9.48
CA ASP A 268 9.45 26.80 -9.67
C ASP A 268 10.86 26.22 -9.86
N PHE A 269 11.10 24.94 -9.51
CA PHE A 269 12.37 24.27 -9.82
C PHE A 269 12.52 23.95 -11.30
N ARG A 270 11.40 23.88 -12.04
CA ARG A 270 11.29 23.68 -13.49
C ARG A 270 11.85 22.38 -14.07
N THR A 271 12.86 21.78 -13.45
CA THR A 271 13.50 20.56 -13.92
C THR A 271 13.88 19.63 -12.78
N LEU A 272 13.89 18.33 -13.05
CA LEU A 272 14.38 17.29 -12.15
C LEU A 272 15.21 16.28 -12.96
N GLU A 273 16.42 15.97 -12.49
CA GLU A 273 17.23 14.91 -13.07
C GLU A 273 16.85 13.56 -12.45
N LEU A 274 16.53 12.58 -13.29
CA LEU A 274 16.20 11.22 -12.88
C LEU A 274 17.45 10.37 -12.79
N SER A 275 17.50 9.52 -11.76
CA SER A 275 18.58 8.54 -11.57
C SER A 275 17.99 7.20 -11.16
N ALA A 276 18.34 6.16 -11.91
CA ALA A 276 18.00 4.78 -11.62
C ALA A 276 19.16 3.89 -12.10
N GLU A 277 19.39 2.79 -11.40
CA GLU A 277 20.48 1.86 -11.67
C GLU A 277 19.95 0.44 -11.80
N ALA A 278 20.35 -0.27 -12.86
CA ALA A 278 20.16 -1.71 -12.93
C ALA A 278 21.38 -2.42 -12.33
N ASP A 279 21.16 -3.45 -11.51
CA ASP A 279 22.25 -4.24 -10.91
C ASP A 279 23.10 -5.01 -11.93
N SER A 280 22.58 -5.20 -13.16
CA SER A 280 23.31 -5.69 -14.34
C SER A 280 24.33 -4.70 -14.89
N GLY A 281 24.24 -3.42 -14.50
CA GLY A 281 24.98 -2.30 -15.09
C GLY A 281 24.47 -1.86 -16.46
N LEU A 282 23.34 -2.39 -16.94
CA LEU A 282 22.72 -1.96 -18.19
C LEU A 282 22.02 -0.58 -18.03
N PRO A 283 22.02 0.27 -19.06
CA PRO A 283 21.36 1.57 -19.00
C PRO A 283 19.84 1.44 -18.76
N VAL A 284 19.33 2.24 -17.83
CA VAL A 284 17.90 2.37 -17.57
C VAL A 284 17.32 3.47 -18.48
N SER A 285 16.14 3.20 -19.06
CA SER A 285 15.35 4.17 -19.82
C SER A 285 14.15 4.64 -19.00
N PHE A 286 13.73 5.88 -19.19
CA PHE A 286 12.54 6.44 -18.52
C PHE A 286 11.43 6.74 -19.52
N SER A 287 10.18 6.58 -19.08
CA SER A 287 9.00 7.18 -19.70
C SER A 287 8.26 8.04 -18.68
N VAL A 288 7.49 9.01 -19.14
CA VAL A 288 6.77 9.96 -18.26
C VAL A 288 5.33 10.19 -18.72
N SER A 289 4.42 10.29 -17.75
CA SER A 289 3.04 10.75 -17.90
C SER A 289 2.80 12.00 -17.01
N GLY A 290 1.78 12.80 -17.31
CA GLY A 290 1.42 13.99 -16.53
C GLY A 290 2.05 15.32 -17.00
N PRO A 291 2.05 16.39 -16.17
CA PRO A 291 2.49 17.73 -16.55
C PRO A 291 4.03 17.88 -16.52
N ALA A 292 4.74 16.96 -17.17
CA ALA A 292 6.18 17.00 -17.37
C ALA A 292 6.55 16.42 -18.74
N ALA A 293 7.63 16.93 -19.34
CA ALA A 293 8.22 16.37 -20.55
C ALA A 293 9.61 15.81 -20.23
N LEU A 294 9.95 14.64 -20.77
CA LEU A 294 11.25 14.00 -20.59
C LEU A 294 12.16 14.29 -21.79
N THR A 295 13.39 14.70 -21.54
CA THR A 295 14.46 14.72 -22.55
C THR A 295 15.72 14.13 -21.94
N ASN A 296 16.19 13.02 -22.50
CA ASN A 296 17.19 12.15 -21.88
C ASN A 296 16.69 11.66 -20.50
N SER A 297 17.38 12.01 -19.42
CA SER A 297 16.99 11.72 -18.03
C SER A 297 16.48 12.95 -17.28
N THR A 298 16.29 14.09 -17.96
CA THR A 298 15.82 15.32 -17.33
C THR A 298 14.33 15.51 -17.59
N LEU A 299 13.54 15.62 -16.52
CA LEU A 299 12.17 16.08 -16.57
C LEU A 299 12.11 17.61 -16.65
N TYR A 300 11.20 18.13 -17.46
CA TYR A 300 10.87 19.54 -17.61
C TYR A 300 9.41 19.75 -17.22
N PHE A 301 9.18 20.46 -16.13
CA PHE A 301 7.84 20.69 -15.58
C PHE A 301 7.05 21.66 -16.46
N SER A 302 5.83 21.28 -16.82
CA SER A 302 4.94 22.08 -17.69
C SER A 302 3.69 22.59 -16.97
N GLY A 303 3.42 22.10 -15.76
CA GLY A 303 2.30 22.55 -14.92
C GLY A 303 2.24 21.80 -13.59
N THR A 304 1.22 22.10 -12.78
CA THR A 304 0.92 21.38 -11.55
C THR A 304 0.10 20.13 -11.83
N GLY A 305 0.30 19.06 -11.06
CA GLY A 305 -0.44 17.80 -11.18
C GLY A 305 0.44 16.60 -10.82
N THR A 306 -0.16 15.41 -10.90
CA THR A 306 0.54 14.15 -10.68
C THR A 306 1.40 13.81 -11.90
N VAL A 307 2.65 13.43 -11.66
CA VAL A 307 3.60 12.93 -12.66
C VAL A 307 3.95 11.51 -12.29
N GLU A 308 3.90 10.64 -13.29
CA GLU A 308 4.32 9.24 -13.21
C GLU A 308 5.55 9.03 -14.07
N VAL A 309 6.55 8.34 -13.51
CA VAL A 309 7.80 8.02 -14.18
C VAL A 309 8.04 6.53 -14.09
N VAL A 310 8.16 5.86 -15.23
CA VAL A 310 8.50 4.45 -15.28
C VAL A 310 9.97 4.32 -15.65
N ALA A 311 10.74 3.67 -14.79
CA ALA A 311 12.10 3.24 -15.08
C ALA A 311 12.06 1.81 -15.66
N SER A 312 12.63 1.60 -16.84
CA SER A 312 12.62 0.30 -17.54
C SER A 312 14.02 -0.09 -18.00
N GLN A 313 14.26 -1.39 -18.01
CA GLN A 313 15.47 -1.98 -18.55
C GLN A 313 15.06 -3.26 -19.29
N GLY A 314 15.47 -3.40 -20.55
CA GLY A 314 14.99 -4.46 -21.46
C GLY A 314 15.84 -5.73 -21.54
N GLY A 315 16.91 -5.84 -20.74
CA GLY A 315 17.81 -6.99 -20.76
C GLY A 315 18.75 -7.02 -21.96
N ASN A 316 19.45 -8.15 -22.12
CA ASN A 316 20.25 -8.49 -23.28
C ASN A 316 20.43 -10.02 -23.38
N ALA A 317 21.44 -10.50 -24.12
CA ALA A 317 21.69 -11.94 -24.26
C ALA A 317 22.17 -12.64 -22.96
N VAL A 318 22.63 -11.87 -21.97
CA VAL A 318 23.13 -12.36 -20.68
C VAL A 318 22.10 -12.16 -19.58
N TYR A 319 21.43 -11.00 -19.55
CA TYR A 319 20.45 -10.66 -18.52
C TYR A 319 19.03 -10.61 -19.08
N ALA A 320 18.07 -11.16 -18.33
CA ALA A 320 16.66 -10.99 -18.64
C ALA A 320 16.22 -9.51 -18.48
N PRO A 321 15.09 -9.08 -19.06
CA PRO A 321 14.47 -7.80 -18.71
C PRO A 321 14.28 -7.63 -17.19
N ALA A 322 14.29 -6.39 -16.70
CA ALA A 322 14.03 -6.10 -15.29
C ALA A 322 12.57 -5.66 -15.11
N SER A 323 11.98 -5.92 -13.94
CA SER A 323 10.70 -5.30 -13.55
C SER A 323 10.78 -3.79 -13.70
N PRO A 324 9.87 -3.14 -14.45
CA PRO A 324 9.79 -1.70 -14.46
C PRO A 324 9.46 -1.15 -13.07
N VAL A 325 10.07 -0.03 -12.70
CA VAL A 325 9.78 0.62 -11.41
C VAL A 325 9.03 1.93 -11.67
N LEU A 326 7.77 1.99 -11.25
CA LEU A 326 6.98 3.23 -11.27
C LEU A 326 7.31 4.10 -10.06
N ARG A 327 7.46 5.41 -10.30
CA ARG A 327 7.42 6.46 -9.28
C ARG A 327 6.36 7.49 -9.63
N SER A 328 5.48 7.76 -8.67
CA SER A 328 4.48 8.82 -8.75
C SER A 328 4.85 9.92 -7.75
N PHE A 329 4.77 11.17 -8.20
CA PHE A 329 4.92 12.34 -7.35
C PHE A 329 4.05 13.48 -7.87
N ARG A 330 3.95 14.56 -7.09
CA ARG A 330 3.11 15.72 -7.45
C ARG A 330 3.98 16.94 -7.67
N ILE A 331 3.73 17.65 -8.77
CA ILE A 331 4.20 19.01 -9.00
C ILE A 331 3.13 19.97 -8.46
N ALA A 332 3.52 20.87 -7.56
CA ALA A 332 2.62 21.84 -6.94
C ALA A 332 3.28 23.22 -6.81
N GLU A 333 2.51 24.23 -6.43
CA GLU A 333 3.08 25.55 -6.11
C GLU A 333 3.86 25.52 -4.79
N ARG A 334 3.46 24.64 -3.86
CA ARG A 334 4.08 24.48 -2.54
C ARG A 334 4.20 23.00 -2.18
N VAL A 335 5.29 22.66 -1.50
CA VAL A 335 5.44 21.39 -0.76
C VAL A 335 5.35 21.68 0.73
N GLN A 336 4.96 20.68 1.52
CA GLN A 336 4.69 20.84 2.95
C GLN A 336 5.16 19.63 3.75
N HIS A 337 5.23 19.81 5.07
CA HIS A 337 5.60 18.77 6.03
C HIS A 337 4.58 18.70 7.15
N ILE A 338 4.48 17.52 7.77
CA ILE A 338 3.71 17.28 9.00
C ILE A 338 4.69 17.32 10.18
N PHE A 339 4.25 17.93 11.27
CA PHE A 339 4.92 17.91 12.55
C PHE A 339 4.02 17.21 13.56
N VAL A 340 4.55 16.18 14.22
CA VAL A 340 3.87 15.50 15.32
C VAL A 340 4.72 15.69 16.57
N GLU A 341 4.12 16.17 17.66
CA GLU A 341 4.81 16.22 18.94
C GLU A 341 5.06 14.78 19.45
N PRO A 342 6.21 14.52 20.12
CA PRO A 342 6.51 13.20 20.67
C PRO A 342 5.39 12.71 21.58
N ILE A 343 4.98 11.46 21.37
CA ILE A 343 3.98 10.79 22.21
C ILE A 343 4.71 10.02 23.30
N PRO A 344 4.47 10.30 24.59
CA PRO A 344 5.07 9.52 25.65
C PRO A 344 4.41 8.15 25.77
N ASP A 345 5.22 7.15 26.15
CA ASP A 345 4.70 5.86 26.59
C ASP A 345 3.66 6.05 27.71
N SER A 346 2.65 5.19 27.71
CA SER A 346 1.48 5.30 28.58
C SER A 346 1.15 3.97 29.24
N ALA A 347 0.54 3.97 30.42
CA ALA A 347 0.07 2.73 31.04
C ALA A 347 -1.27 2.28 30.42
N ALA A 348 -1.52 0.97 30.40
CA ALA A 348 -2.76 0.32 29.97
C ALA A 348 -3.91 0.54 30.98
N VAL A 349 -4.24 1.81 31.24
CA VAL A 349 -5.35 2.20 32.11
C VAL A 349 -6.39 2.96 31.29
N PRO A 350 -7.70 2.82 31.57
CA PRO A 350 -8.73 3.57 30.86
C PRO A 350 -8.45 5.08 30.88
N GLY A 351 -8.28 5.66 29.70
CA GLY A 351 -7.90 7.06 29.57
C GLY A 351 -7.76 7.48 28.12
N TYR A 352 -7.50 8.77 27.92
CA TYR A 352 -7.24 9.36 26.61
C TYR A 352 -6.22 10.48 26.74
N PHE A 353 -5.54 10.79 25.64
CA PHE A 353 -4.70 11.97 25.51
C PHE A 353 -4.83 12.59 24.12
N THR A 354 -4.50 13.86 23.99
CA THR A 354 -4.48 14.54 22.69
C THR A 354 -3.10 14.42 22.07
N VAL A 355 -3.03 13.87 20.88
CA VAL A 355 -1.85 13.92 20.01
C VAL A 355 -1.80 15.30 19.38
N ARG A 356 -0.65 15.98 19.47
CA ARG A 356 -0.50 17.30 18.86
C ARG A 356 0.20 17.17 17.53
N THR A 357 -0.51 17.51 16.47
CA THR A 357 0.01 17.48 15.11
C THR A 357 -0.41 18.73 14.34
N TYR A 358 0.45 19.19 13.43
CA TYR A 358 0.18 20.33 12.57
C TYR A 358 0.98 20.23 11.27
N SER A 359 0.48 20.86 10.20
CA SER A 359 1.18 20.93 8.91
C SER A 359 1.87 22.29 8.73
N SER A 360 2.95 22.33 7.96
CA SER A 360 3.63 23.59 7.60
C SER A 360 2.76 24.52 6.74
N SER A 361 1.70 24.00 6.12
CA SER A 361 0.73 24.76 5.32
C SER A 361 -0.42 25.33 6.16
N GLY A 362 -0.66 24.79 7.36
CA GLY A 362 -1.83 25.08 8.17
C GLY A 362 -3.09 24.29 7.77
N LEU A 363 -2.99 23.39 6.79
CA LEU A 363 -4.07 22.46 6.45
C LEU A 363 -4.29 21.42 7.57
N PRO A 364 -5.53 20.93 7.78
CA PRO A 364 -5.82 19.91 8.78
C PRO A 364 -5.01 18.64 8.56
N VAL A 365 -4.38 18.13 9.62
CA VAL A 365 -3.74 16.81 9.63
C VAL A 365 -4.75 15.78 10.11
N TYR A 366 -4.74 14.61 9.48
CA TYR A 366 -5.60 13.47 9.83
C TYR A 366 -4.75 12.42 10.54
N LEU A 367 -5.23 11.87 11.65
CA LEU A 367 -4.54 10.81 12.39
C LEU A 367 -5.26 9.46 12.26
N TYR A 368 -4.46 8.40 12.14
CA TYR A 368 -4.94 7.02 12.08
C TYR A 368 -4.09 6.13 12.99
N VAL A 369 -4.70 5.07 13.52
CA VAL A 369 -3.92 3.97 14.11
C VAL A 369 -3.43 3.11 12.95
N ASP A 370 -2.13 3.09 12.74
CA ASP A 370 -1.48 2.31 11.68
C ASP A 370 -1.31 0.85 12.12
N SER A 371 -0.90 0.66 13.38
CA SER A 371 -0.82 -0.65 14.05
C SER A 371 -0.93 -0.52 15.57
N GLY A 372 -1.31 -1.61 16.23
CA GLY A 372 -1.54 -1.66 17.68
C GLY A 372 -3.00 -1.45 18.07
N GLU A 373 -3.33 -1.68 19.35
CA GLU A 373 -4.69 -1.48 19.86
C GLU A 373 -4.97 -0.01 20.17
N GLY A 374 -6.25 0.37 20.17
CA GLY A 374 -6.71 1.72 20.53
C GLY A 374 -7.49 2.40 19.40
N TYR A 375 -7.84 3.67 19.62
CA TYR A 375 -8.54 4.49 18.65
C TYR A 375 -8.02 5.92 18.71
N VAL A 376 -7.77 6.55 17.56
CA VAL A 376 -7.50 7.98 17.46
C VAL A 376 -8.62 8.65 16.69
N GLY A 377 -9.16 9.74 17.25
CA GLY A 377 -10.09 10.57 16.50
C GLY A 377 -9.33 11.34 15.41
N GLU A 378 -9.84 11.23 14.18
CA GLU A 378 -9.12 11.62 12.96
C GLU A 378 -8.78 13.12 12.94
N LEU A 379 -9.68 13.98 13.43
CA LEU A 379 -9.57 15.44 13.40
C LEU A 379 -9.53 16.10 14.78
N ASP A 380 -9.99 15.41 15.83
CA ASP A 380 -9.86 15.91 17.21
C ASP A 380 -8.53 15.49 17.86
N HIS A 381 -7.82 14.56 17.20
CA HIS A 381 -6.53 14.00 17.60
C HIS A 381 -6.54 13.39 19.01
N VAL A 382 -7.70 12.92 19.48
CA VAL A 382 -7.82 12.28 20.78
C VAL A 382 -7.58 10.78 20.64
N TYR A 383 -6.46 10.31 21.20
CA TYR A 383 -6.16 8.88 21.29
C TYR A 383 -6.73 8.29 22.57
N THR A 384 -7.50 7.20 22.45
CA THR A 384 -8.08 6.43 23.56
C THR A 384 -7.23 5.20 23.83
N LEU A 385 -6.73 5.08 25.06
CA LEU A 385 -5.85 4.01 25.48
C LEU A 385 -6.58 2.64 25.50
N PRO A 386 -5.94 1.58 24.98
CA PRO A 386 -6.46 0.22 25.09
C PRO A 386 -6.32 -0.32 26.51
N SER A 387 -6.97 -1.46 26.76
CA SER A 387 -6.88 -2.17 28.06
C SER A 387 -5.75 -3.19 28.12
N SER A 388 -4.99 -3.36 27.02
CA SER A 388 -3.85 -4.25 26.93
C SER A 388 -2.57 -3.45 26.64
N ALA A 389 -1.42 -3.99 27.05
CA ALA A 389 -0.12 -3.46 26.67
C ALA A 389 0.23 -3.83 25.22
N GLY A 390 1.00 -2.97 24.57
CA GLY A 390 1.42 -3.16 23.19
C GLY A 390 2.19 -1.96 22.65
N THR A 391 2.81 -2.15 21.49
CA THR A 391 3.38 -1.03 20.73
C THR A 391 2.31 -0.49 19.80
N VAL A 392 2.16 0.83 19.76
CA VAL A 392 1.18 1.53 18.93
C VAL A 392 1.92 2.43 17.97
N THR A 393 1.56 2.34 16.70
CA THR A 393 2.05 3.24 15.65
C THR A 393 0.88 4.07 15.16
N LEU A 394 0.98 5.39 15.25
CA LEU A 394 0.04 6.31 14.63
C LEU A 394 0.62 6.85 13.33
N ARG A 395 -0.24 6.98 12.32
CA ARG A 395 0.05 7.63 11.05
C ARG A 395 -0.61 8.99 11.02
N ALA A 396 0.18 10.02 10.77
CA ALA A 396 -0.29 11.37 10.48
C ALA A 396 -0.22 11.64 8.99
N SER A 397 -1.35 12.00 8.39
CA SER A 397 -1.48 12.24 6.95
C SER A 397 -2.04 13.62 6.64
N GLN A 398 -1.56 14.23 5.55
CA GLN A 398 -2.02 15.52 5.07
C GLN A 398 -2.08 15.52 3.52
N PRO A 399 -3.28 15.43 2.91
CA PRO A 399 -3.44 15.22 1.46
C PRO A 399 -3.10 16.42 0.56
N GLY A 400 -2.78 17.58 1.13
CA GLY A 400 -2.60 18.84 0.42
C GLY A 400 -3.92 19.48 0.01
N ASP A 401 -3.80 20.39 -0.95
CA ASP A 401 -4.93 21.04 -1.62
C ASP A 401 -4.59 21.31 -3.10
N VAL A 402 -5.36 22.15 -3.80
CA VAL A 402 -5.09 22.46 -5.21
C VAL A 402 -3.73 23.15 -5.44
N TYR A 403 -3.16 23.83 -4.44
CA TYR A 403 -1.90 24.57 -4.54
C TYR A 403 -0.71 23.84 -3.87
N THR A 404 -0.98 23.04 -2.84
CA THR A 404 -0.01 22.41 -1.97
C THR A 404 -0.02 20.90 -2.21
N ALA A 405 1.14 20.31 -2.51
CA ALA A 405 1.27 18.86 -2.62
C ALA A 405 0.91 18.16 -1.29
N PRO A 406 0.49 16.88 -1.30
CA PRO A 406 0.43 16.10 -0.07
C PRO A 406 1.78 16.11 0.65
N ALA A 407 1.75 15.99 1.97
CA ALA A 407 2.94 15.77 2.76
C ALA A 407 3.26 14.27 2.78
N ASP A 408 4.53 13.92 2.97
CA ASP A 408 4.89 12.55 3.37
C ASP A 408 4.20 12.23 4.71
N ASP A 409 3.60 11.04 4.78
CA ASP A 409 2.99 10.55 6.03
C ASP A 409 4.06 10.44 7.13
N VAL A 410 3.72 10.85 8.34
CA VAL A 410 4.60 10.73 9.51
C VAL A 410 4.10 9.62 10.41
N LEU A 411 4.91 8.58 10.59
CA LEU A 411 4.67 7.52 11.56
C LEU A 411 5.29 7.88 12.90
N VAL A 412 4.50 7.82 13.98
CA VAL A 412 4.97 8.00 15.36
C VAL A 412 4.62 6.78 16.18
N GLN A 413 5.59 6.28 16.93
CA GLN A 413 5.44 5.07 17.74
C GLN A 413 5.56 5.40 19.23
N PHE A 414 4.74 4.74 20.05
CA PHE A 414 4.83 4.76 21.50
C PHE A 414 4.37 3.40 22.07
N ARG A 415 4.67 3.14 23.35
CA ARG A 415 4.27 1.91 24.03
C ARG A 415 3.14 2.16 25.01
N VAL A 416 2.21 1.23 25.03
CA VAL A 416 1.25 1.02 26.11
C VAL A 416 1.80 -0.09 27.01
N LEU A 417 1.99 0.19 28.30
CA LEU A 417 2.65 -0.69 29.26
C LEU A 417 1.66 -1.30 30.26
N ASP A 418 1.89 -2.53 30.70
CA ASP A 418 0.96 -3.24 31.60
C ASP A 418 0.81 -2.56 32.98
N THR A 419 1.83 -1.83 33.44
CA THR A 419 1.77 -1.07 34.69
C THR A 419 2.46 0.30 34.59
N ALA A 420 1.99 1.27 35.37
CA ALA A 420 2.62 2.59 35.47
C ALA A 420 4.01 2.55 36.14
N GLU A 421 4.39 1.44 36.79
CA GLU A 421 5.72 1.26 37.40
C GLU A 421 6.82 1.02 36.34
N ASP A 422 6.43 0.58 35.13
CA ASP A 422 7.34 0.36 34.01
C ASP A 422 7.63 1.64 33.20
N LEU A 423 6.98 2.77 33.51
CA LEU A 423 7.17 4.08 32.85
C LEU A 423 8.53 4.74 33.12
N VAL A 424 9.47 4.07 33.77
CA VAL A 424 10.84 4.57 33.95
C VAL A 424 11.69 4.21 32.72
N GLY A 425 11.30 4.74 31.56
CA GLY A 425 11.99 4.58 30.28
C GLY A 425 12.21 5.94 29.61
N PHE A 426 13.47 6.27 29.31
CA PHE A 426 13.80 7.41 28.44
C PHE A 426 13.49 7.01 26.99
N SER A 427 12.71 7.81 26.26
CA SER A 427 12.45 7.62 24.84
C SER A 427 13.70 7.90 24.01
N GLU A 428 14.14 6.94 23.20
CA GLU A 428 15.17 7.14 22.18
C GLU A 428 14.63 8.04 21.05
N TRP A 429 15.34 9.11 20.74
CA TRP A 429 15.13 9.88 19.50
C TRP A 429 16.09 9.35 18.44
N ALA A 430 15.62 8.51 17.54
CA ALA A 430 16.30 8.28 16.27
C ALA A 430 15.67 9.21 15.22
N THR A 431 16.33 10.32 14.93
CA THR A 431 16.06 11.08 13.71
C THR A 431 16.95 10.49 12.62
N THR A 432 16.35 10.04 11.53
CA THR A 432 17.07 9.70 10.30
C THR A 432 17.59 11.00 9.69
N GLY A 433 18.89 11.27 9.85
CA GLY A 433 19.61 12.37 9.21
C GLY A 433 20.75 12.96 10.06
N ASP A 434 21.99 12.62 9.73
CA ASP A 434 23.29 13.28 10.04
C ASP A 434 23.44 14.22 11.27
N TYR A 435 22.97 13.85 12.47
CA TYR A 435 23.13 14.64 13.72
C TYR A 435 23.41 13.75 14.98
N PRO A 436 23.98 14.31 16.08
CA PRO A 436 24.91 13.62 17.00
C PRO A 436 24.32 12.41 17.74
N VAL A 437 25.07 11.31 17.79
CA VAL A 437 24.79 10.16 18.68
C VAL A 437 24.92 10.63 20.13
N LEU A 438 23.84 10.50 20.90
CA LEU A 438 23.80 10.75 22.34
C LEU A 438 23.96 9.39 23.07
N GLU A 439 25.10 9.18 23.73
CA GLU A 439 25.31 8.07 24.66
C GLU A 439 25.08 8.55 26.10
N TYR A 440 24.45 7.72 26.93
CA TYR A 440 24.26 8.03 28.35
C TYR A 440 24.56 6.83 29.25
N SER A 441 24.96 7.12 30.49
CA SER A 441 25.07 6.10 31.54
C SER A 441 24.69 6.67 32.89
N ARG A 442 24.08 5.83 33.74
CA ARG A 442 23.76 6.16 35.13
C ARG A 442 24.83 5.63 36.06
N SER A 443 25.24 6.44 37.02
CA SER A 443 26.11 6.02 38.11
C SER A 443 25.61 6.57 39.44
N LYS A 444 26.30 6.22 40.52
CA LYS A 444 26.14 6.90 41.81
C LYS A 444 27.43 7.60 42.17
N ASP A 445 27.33 8.83 42.67
CA ASP A 445 28.50 9.51 43.20
C ASP A 445 29.01 8.82 44.48
N ARG A 446 30.18 9.25 44.97
CA ARG A 446 30.79 8.70 46.20
C ARG A 446 29.92 8.88 47.48
N PHE A 447 28.81 9.60 47.38
CA PHE A 447 27.85 9.84 48.46
C PHE A 447 26.50 9.15 48.22
N GLY A 448 26.38 8.35 47.15
CA GLY A 448 25.19 7.57 46.83
C GLY A 448 24.08 8.34 46.09
N ARG A 449 24.35 9.56 45.62
CA ARG A 449 23.41 10.35 44.80
C ARG A 449 23.44 9.84 43.36
N ASP A 450 22.29 9.86 42.70
CA ASP A 450 22.21 9.52 41.28
C ASP A 450 22.96 10.56 40.44
N ALA A 451 23.84 10.05 39.58
CA ALA A 451 24.60 10.83 38.62
C ALA A 451 24.28 10.36 37.20
N LEU A 452 24.15 11.32 36.28
CA LEU A 452 23.93 11.07 34.88
C LEU A 452 25.16 11.54 34.10
N LYS A 453 25.76 10.63 33.34
CA LYS A 453 26.80 10.98 32.37
C LYS A 453 26.15 11.05 30.99
N LEU A 454 26.34 12.18 30.31
CA LEU A 454 25.90 12.41 28.94
C LEU A 454 27.13 12.59 28.05
N SER A 455 27.17 11.88 26.92
CA SER A 455 28.21 11.97 25.92
C SER A 455 27.56 12.18 24.55
N TYR A 456 28.00 13.19 23.79
CA TYR A 456 27.49 13.41 22.44
C TYR A 456 28.58 13.91 21.48
N GLY A 457 28.48 13.51 20.22
CA GLY A 457 29.52 13.78 19.20
C GLY A 457 29.14 14.84 18.20
N GLN A 458 29.79 16.01 18.21
CA GLN A 458 29.55 17.04 17.21
C GLN A 458 30.28 16.73 15.90
N SER A 459 29.57 16.78 14.76
CA SER A 459 30.14 16.58 13.41
C SER A 459 31.05 17.74 12.96
N SER A 460 31.00 18.89 13.66
CA SER A 460 31.92 20.00 13.46
C SER A 460 32.11 20.76 14.78
N VAL A 461 33.32 21.29 15.00
CA VAL A 461 33.71 22.00 16.24
C VAL A 461 32.87 23.27 16.37
N VAL A 462 31.76 23.19 17.10
CA VAL A 462 30.97 24.36 17.48
C VAL A 462 31.45 24.79 18.87
N GLN A 463 32.29 25.83 18.92
CA GLN A 463 32.60 26.48 20.20
C GLN A 463 31.37 27.29 20.66
N GLY A 464 30.52 26.64 21.45
CA GLY A 464 29.31 27.22 22.01
C GLY A 464 29.19 26.98 23.52
N THR A 465 28.30 27.73 24.18
CA THR A 465 27.93 27.49 25.58
C THR A 465 26.75 26.52 25.67
N SER A 466 26.86 25.53 26.53
CA SER A 466 25.78 24.61 26.87
C SER A 466 25.10 25.06 28.16
N ARG A 467 23.76 25.11 28.20
CA ARG A 467 23.00 25.33 29.43
C ARG A 467 21.95 24.24 29.62
N LEU A 468 21.68 23.90 30.87
CA LEU A 468 20.71 22.89 31.25
C LEU A 468 19.56 23.55 32.00
N LEU A 469 18.34 23.35 31.50
CA LEU A 469 17.10 23.86 32.07
C LEU A 469 16.35 22.72 32.77
N VAL A 470 15.68 23.03 33.86
CA VAL A 470 14.85 22.09 34.63
C VAL A 470 13.43 22.62 34.69
N SER A 471 12.47 21.71 34.59
CA SER A 471 11.08 22.05 34.83
C SER A 471 10.30 20.98 35.57
N GLU A 472 9.35 21.42 36.39
CA GLU A 472 8.32 20.57 37.00
C GLU A 472 7.10 20.41 36.05
N ASN A 473 7.07 21.12 34.91
CA ASN A 473 6.07 20.96 33.83
C ASN A 473 6.67 21.28 32.43
N LEU A 474 6.20 20.68 31.34
CA LEU A 474 6.77 20.94 29.99
C LEU A 474 6.50 22.36 29.42
N GLN A 475 5.95 23.29 30.20
CA GLN A 475 5.45 24.59 29.74
C GLN A 475 6.22 25.79 30.35
N THR A 476 6.98 25.61 31.45
CA THR A 476 7.68 26.70 32.15
C THR A 476 9.07 26.30 32.60
N TRP A 477 10.12 26.74 31.90
CA TRP A 477 11.50 26.45 32.27
C TRP A 477 12.00 27.41 33.35
N THR A 478 12.49 26.90 34.47
CA THR A 478 13.14 27.72 35.50
C THR A 478 14.62 27.39 35.59
N ASN A 479 15.45 28.40 35.88
CA ASN A 479 16.88 28.21 36.10
C ASN A 479 17.11 27.51 37.45
N ALA A 480 16.85 26.21 37.54
CA ALA A 480 17.39 25.36 38.59
C ALA A 480 18.58 24.61 38.00
N VAL A 481 19.78 25.04 38.38
CA VAL A 481 21.03 24.44 37.91
C VAL A 481 21.30 23.20 38.74
N PRO A 482 21.23 21.96 38.21
CA PRO A 482 21.92 20.85 38.84
C PRO A 482 23.41 21.15 38.84
N GLU A 483 24.14 20.69 39.85
CA GLU A 483 25.58 20.93 39.95
C GLU A 483 26.28 20.18 38.81
N ILE A 484 26.76 20.90 37.80
CA ILE A 484 27.65 20.35 36.77
C ILE A 484 28.98 20.10 37.48
N THR A 485 29.31 18.84 37.71
CA THR A 485 30.53 18.47 38.44
C THR A 485 31.75 18.39 37.53
N ALA A 486 31.53 18.08 36.25
CA ALA A 486 32.58 18.02 35.25
C ALA A 486 32.01 18.23 33.83
N GLN A 487 32.78 18.93 32.99
CA GLN A 487 32.57 19.01 31.55
C GLN A 487 33.93 18.91 30.85
N THR A 488 34.03 18.04 29.86
CA THR A 488 35.26 17.84 29.08
C THR A 488 34.94 17.69 27.60
N VAL A 489 35.77 18.30 26.75
CA VAL A 489 35.66 18.19 25.29
C VAL A 489 36.90 17.49 24.76
N THR A 490 36.74 16.33 24.11
CA THR A 490 37.85 15.55 23.55
C THR A 490 37.44 14.99 22.18
N ASN A 491 38.24 15.25 21.14
CA ASN A 491 38.02 14.72 19.78
C ASN A 491 36.60 14.94 19.20
N GLY A 492 36.01 16.11 19.44
CA GLY A 492 34.65 16.43 18.96
C GLY A 492 33.51 15.83 19.79
N MET A 493 33.84 15.06 20.84
CA MET A 493 32.89 14.59 21.84
C MET A 493 32.85 15.54 23.03
N VAL A 494 31.66 15.91 23.47
CA VAL A 494 31.45 16.61 24.74
C VAL A 494 30.91 15.60 25.74
N GLU A 495 31.60 15.49 26.88
CA GLU A 495 31.14 14.73 28.04
C GLU A 495 30.73 15.69 29.15
N MET A 496 29.56 15.44 29.74
CA MET A 496 29.02 16.22 30.86
C MET A 496 28.55 15.27 31.98
N GLU A 497 28.93 15.58 33.21
CA GLU A 497 28.45 14.88 34.41
C GLU A 497 27.53 15.77 35.23
N LEU A 498 26.35 15.24 35.55
CA LEU A 498 25.27 15.94 36.22
C LEU A 498 24.88 15.22 37.51
N LEU A 499 24.82 15.95 38.63
CA LEU A 499 24.26 15.46 39.88
C LEU A 499 22.77 15.81 40.00
N VAL A 500 21.94 14.79 40.17
CA VAL A 500 20.49 14.97 40.34
C VAL A 500 20.16 15.17 41.83
N PRO A 501 19.49 16.27 42.24
CA PRO A 501 19.10 16.47 43.64
C PRO A 501 18.10 15.39 44.11
N ALA A 502 18.28 14.89 45.33
CA ALA A 502 17.55 13.74 45.87
C ALA A 502 16.07 14.02 46.27
N THR A 503 15.52 15.19 46.00
CA THR A 503 14.17 15.57 46.47
C THR A 503 13.32 16.21 45.37
N GLY A 504 12.24 15.53 44.99
CA GLY A 504 11.13 16.07 44.18
C GLY A 504 10.74 15.16 43.01
N SER A 505 9.48 14.71 43.01
CA SER A 505 8.81 13.97 41.93
C SER A 505 8.82 14.72 40.58
N ASN A 506 8.91 13.98 39.48
CA ASN A 506 8.77 14.37 38.06
C ASN A 506 9.39 15.71 37.65
N ARG A 507 10.62 15.66 37.12
CA ARG A 507 11.30 16.81 36.52
C ARG A 507 11.75 16.49 35.10
N PHE A 508 11.47 17.41 34.18
CA PHE A 508 11.95 17.40 32.81
C PHE A 508 13.26 18.18 32.72
N PHE A 509 14.16 17.73 31.88
CA PHE A 509 15.48 18.33 31.66
C PHE A 509 15.62 18.68 30.18
N GLN A 510 16.08 19.90 29.89
CA GLN A 510 16.41 20.32 28.53
C GLN A 510 17.84 20.80 28.48
N VAL A 511 18.67 20.16 27.66
CA VAL A 511 20.02 20.63 27.36
C VAL A 511 19.92 21.52 26.13
N GLU A 512 20.26 22.80 26.27
CA GLU A 512 20.37 23.75 25.17
C GLU A 512 21.83 23.99 24.82
N PHE A 513 22.12 23.99 23.52
CA PHE A 513 23.42 24.36 22.99
C PHE A 513 23.28 25.66 22.22
N GLU A 514 23.94 26.71 22.68
CA GLU A 514 24.08 27.95 21.93
C GLU A 514 25.41 27.88 21.17
N ALA A 515 25.35 27.66 19.86
CA ALA A 515 26.48 27.93 18.97
C ALA A 515 26.79 29.43 19.03
N ASN A 516 28.07 29.82 19.14
CA ASN A 516 28.45 31.23 18.95
C ASN A 516 28.25 31.68 17.50
#